data_AF-A0A3A4W0B2-F1
#
_entry.id   AF-A0A3A4W0B2-F1
#
_cell.length_a   1.000
_cell.length_b   1.000
_cell.length_c   1.000
_cell.angle_alpha   90.00
_cell.angle_beta   90.00
_cell.angle_gamma   90.00
#
_symmetry.space_group_name_H-M   'P 1'
#
loop_
_entity.id
_entity.type
_entity.pdbx_description
1 polymer ?
#
loop_
_entity_poly.entity_id
_entity_poly.type
_entity_poly.pdbx_seq_one_letter_code
_entity_poly.pdbx_strand_id
1 'polypeptide(L)' 'MNATSNSSNDDMPAEIDFSGGVRGKFYQPDAMFNVPVYLDADVQAYLSVIASKKGVPLSDLTNELLKKEIAILEAMKQA' A
#
# COMPACT_ATOMS: atom_id res chain seq x y z
N MET A 1 48.50 -19.99 -37.23
CA MET A 1 47.25 -19.67 -37.96
C MET A 1 46.11 -20.12 -37.05
N ASN A 2 45.17 -19.34 -36.57
CA ASN A 2 44.90 -17.91 -36.59
C ASN A 2 44.04 -17.69 -35.32
N ALA A 3 44.53 -16.90 -34.37
CA ALA A 3 43.70 -16.44 -33.27
C ALA A 3 42.86 -15.28 -33.83
N THR A 4 41.70 -15.59 -34.41
CA THR A 4 40.82 -14.54 -34.90
C THR A 4 40.00 -13.99 -33.74
N SER A 5 40.43 -12.80 -33.37
CA SER A 5 39.86 -11.84 -32.44
C SER A 5 38.36 -11.61 -32.62
N ASN A 6 37.67 -11.64 -31.49
CA ASN A 6 36.37 -11.05 -31.22
C ASN A 6 36.33 -9.57 -31.70
N SER A 7 35.27 -9.17 -32.40
CA SER A 7 34.87 -7.78 -32.63
C SER A 7 33.34 -7.75 -32.53
N SER A 8 32.80 -7.48 -31.34
CA SER A 8 32.43 -6.13 -30.88
C SER A 8 31.30 -5.53 -31.72
N ASN A 9 30.07 -5.76 -31.27
CA ASN A 9 28.99 -4.77 -31.22
C ASN A 9 27.79 -5.39 -30.47
N ASP A 10 27.87 -5.37 -29.15
CA ASP A 10 26.69 -5.19 -28.32
C ASP A 10 27.19 -4.65 -26.99
N ASP A 11 26.78 -3.44 -26.61
CA ASP A 11 27.11 -2.79 -25.34
C ASP A 11 26.41 -3.47 -24.13
N MET A 12 26.09 -4.76 -24.27
CA MET A 12 25.49 -5.57 -23.23
C MET A 12 26.60 -6.24 -22.42
N PRO A 13 26.70 -5.96 -21.11
CA PRO A 13 27.66 -6.65 -20.25
C PRO A 13 27.40 -8.16 -20.26
N ALA A 14 28.44 -8.95 -19.96
CA ALA A 14 28.33 -10.40 -19.84
C ALA A 14 27.18 -10.79 -18.88
N GLU A 15 26.50 -11.91 -19.17
CA GLU A 15 25.38 -12.40 -18.37
C GLU A 15 25.75 -12.45 -16.88
N ILE A 16 24.96 -11.76 -16.06
CA ILE A 16 25.17 -11.72 -14.62
C ILE A 16 24.47 -12.92 -14.00
N ASP A 17 25.23 -13.77 -13.30
CA ASP A 17 24.69 -14.89 -12.56
C ASP A 17 24.02 -14.41 -11.25
N PHE A 18 22.70 -14.58 -11.15
CA PHE A 18 21.89 -14.26 -9.98
C PHE A 18 21.53 -15.50 -9.14
N SER A 19 22.15 -16.66 -9.37
CA SER A 19 21.84 -17.92 -8.68
C SER A 19 21.97 -17.85 -7.15
N GLY A 20 22.82 -16.96 -6.62
CA GLY A 20 22.99 -16.69 -5.20
C GLY A 20 22.11 -15.56 -4.64
N GLY A 21 21.18 -15.02 -5.44
CA GLY A 21 20.32 -13.92 -5.06
C GLY A 21 19.42 -14.28 -3.88
N VAL A 22 19.58 -13.57 -2.75
CA VAL A 22 18.67 -13.66 -1.61
C VAL A 22 17.64 -12.55 -1.66
N ARG A 23 16.44 -12.82 -1.13
CA ARG A 23 15.40 -11.80 -0.97
C ARG A 23 15.96 -10.62 -0.17
N GLY A 24 15.67 -9.42 -0.65
CA GLY A 24 16.27 -8.18 -0.13
C GLY A 24 15.95 -7.94 1.35
N LYS A 25 16.69 -7.02 1.98
CA LYS A 25 16.59 -6.65 3.41
C LYS A 25 15.18 -6.31 3.90
N PHE A 26 14.30 -5.85 3.01
CA PHE A 26 12.91 -5.47 3.32
C PHE A 26 11.88 -6.56 3.03
N TYR A 27 12.31 -7.72 2.53
CA TYR A 27 11.42 -8.84 2.31
C TYR A 27 11.00 -9.45 3.65
N GLN A 28 9.69 -9.52 3.86
CA GLN A 28 9.09 -10.18 5.00
C GLN A 28 8.04 -11.16 4.47
N PRO A 29 8.22 -12.48 4.62
CA PRO A 29 7.33 -13.49 4.05
C PRO A 29 5.91 -13.40 4.61
N ASP A 30 5.77 -13.00 5.87
CA ASP A 30 4.50 -12.92 6.58
C ASP A 30 4.05 -11.46 6.81
N ALA A 31 4.60 -10.50 6.05
CA ALA A 31 4.21 -9.11 6.22
C ALA A 31 2.74 -8.90 5.85
N MET A 32 1.99 -8.35 6.81
CA MET A 32 0.66 -7.81 6.58
C MET A 32 0.74 -6.32 6.30
N PHE A 33 0.44 -5.93 5.07
CA PHE A 33 0.37 -4.52 4.69
C PHE A 33 -1.05 -3.99 4.89
N ASN A 34 -1.26 -3.29 6.00
CA ASN A 34 -2.51 -2.56 6.23
C ASN A 34 -2.47 -1.25 5.43
N VAL A 35 -2.98 -1.30 4.21
CA VAL A 35 -3.05 -0.11 3.33
C VAL A 35 -4.09 0.86 3.92
N PRO A 36 -3.72 2.13 4.18
CA PRO A 36 -4.68 3.10 4.68
C PRO A 36 -5.73 3.41 3.61
N VAL A 37 -6.99 3.51 4.06
CA VAL A 37 -8.08 4.07 3.24
C VAL A 37 -8.12 5.55 3.49
N TYR A 38 -7.90 6.34 2.44
CA TYR A 38 -7.97 7.79 2.49
C TYR A 38 -9.40 8.27 2.25
N LEU A 39 -9.77 9.34 2.95
CA LEU A 39 -11.02 10.05 2.70
C LEU A 39 -10.82 11.01 1.53
N ASP A 40 -11.90 11.24 0.77
CA ASP A 40 -11.94 12.34 -0.18
C ASP A 40 -11.78 13.69 0.55
N ALA A 41 -11.20 14.67 -0.15
CA ALA A 41 -10.76 15.92 0.45
C ALA A 41 -11.92 16.72 1.08
N ASP A 42 -13.09 16.71 0.44
CA ASP A 42 -14.30 17.37 0.92
C ASP A 42 -14.87 16.68 2.17
N VAL A 43 -14.93 15.34 2.16
CA VAL A 43 -15.36 14.53 3.30
C VAL A 43 -14.43 14.75 4.50
N GLN A 44 -13.12 14.73 4.27
CA GLN A 44 -12.13 14.99 5.32
C GLN A 44 -12.29 16.39 5.91
N ALA A 45 -12.46 17.41 5.07
CA ALA A 45 -12.65 18.79 5.53
C ALA A 45 -13.90 18.92 6.41
N TYR A 46 -15.02 18.34 5.96
CA TYR A 46 -16.28 18.36 6.70
C TYR A 46 -16.18 17.66 8.06
N LEU A 47 -15.65 16.44 8.09
CA LEU A 47 -15.51 15.66 9.32
C LEU A 47 -14.49 16.30 10.28
N SER A 48 -13.44 16.94 9.77
CA SER A 48 -12.44 17.64 10.60
C SER A 48 -13.05 18.79 11.39
N VAL A 49 -13.98 19.55 10.79
CA VAL A 49 -14.70 20.63 11.48
C VAL A 49 -15.55 20.05 12.62
N ILE A 50 -16.23 18.93 12.39
CA ILE A 50 -17.06 18.28 13.41
C ILE A 50 -16.20 17.70 14.54
N ALA A 51 -15.11 17.01 14.20
CA ALA A 51 -14.19 16.43 15.16
C ALA A 51 -13.59 17.52 16.06
N SER A 52 -13.18 18.65 15.47
CA SER A 52 -12.66 19.81 16.19
C SER A 52 -13.69 20.40 17.14
N LYS A 53 -14.95 20.58 16.70
CA LYS A 53 -16.05 21.07 17.55
C LYS A 53 -16.37 20.14 18.72
N LYS A 54 -16.20 18.82 18.52
CA LYS A 54 -16.41 17.79 19.54
C LYS A 54 -15.19 17.57 20.44
N GLY A 55 -14.03 18.13 20.10
CA GLY A 55 -12.78 17.92 20.82
C GLY A 55 -12.25 16.48 20.72
N VAL A 56 -12.58 15.75 19.65
CA VAL A 56 -12.16 14.36 19.43
C VAL A 56 -11.26 14.25 18.20
N PRO A 57 -10.39 13.21 18.12
CA PRO A 57 -9.64 12.93 16.90
C PRO A 57 -10.55 12.63 15.70
N LEU A 58 -10.13 13.06 14.50
CA LEU A 58 -10.83 12.76 13.25
C LEU A 58 -10.97 11.23 13.02
N SER A 59 -9.94 10.46 13.37
CA SER A 59 -9.95 9.00 13.26
C SER A 59 -11.07 8.37 14.08
N ASP A 60 -11.31 8.88 15.28
CA ASP A 60 -12.27 8.33 16.22
C ASP A 60 -13.68 8.62 15.74
N LEU A 61 -13.94 9.88 15.34
CA LEU A 61 -15.20 10.28 14.74
C LEU A 61 -15.52 9.47 13.47
N THR A 62 -14.56 9.34 12.57
CA THR A 62 -14.74 8.62 11.31
C THR A 62 -15.02 7.14 11.57
N ASN A 63 -14.26 6.49 12.46
CA ASN A 63 -14.47 5.10 12.81
C ASN A 63 -15.83 4.86 13.47
N GLU A 64 -16.27 5.74 14.37
CA GLU A 64 -17.60 5.63 14.97
C GLU A 64 -18.71 5.74 13.91
N LEU A 65 -18.58 6.66 12.95
CA LEU A 65 -19.55 6.81 11.87
C LEU A 65 -19.62 5.56 11.00
N LEU A 66 -18.46 5.03 10.59
CA LEU A 66 -18.38 3.81 9.78
C LEU A 66 -18.96 2.59 10.51
N LYS A 67 -18.68 2.43 11.81
CA LYS A 67 -19.25 1.33 12.62
C LYS A 67 -20.77 1.39 12.69
N LYS A 68 -21.35 2.59 12.80
CA LYS A 68 -22.81 2.77 12.81
C LYS A 68 -23.42 2.37 11.46
N GLU A 69 -22.80 2.78 10.36
CA GLU A 69 -23.26 2.41 9.02
C GLU A 69 -23.20 0.90 8.80
N ILE A 70 -22.11 0.24 9.19
CA ILE A 70 -21.99 -1.22 9.13
C ILE A 70 -23.10 -1.90 9.94
N ALA A 71 -23.40 -1.41 11.14
CA ALA A 71 -24.46 -1.98 11.96
C ALA A 71 -25.85 -1.87 11.31
N ILE A 72 -26.14 -0.75 10.62
CA ILE A 72 -27.39 -0.57 9.87
C ILE A 72 -27.45 -1.55 8.70
N LEU A 73 -26.36 -1.67 7.93
CA LEU A 73 -26.28 -2.58 6.78
C LEU A 73 -26.46 -4.04 7.20
N GLU A 74 -25.84 -4.46 8.30
CA GLU A 74 -26.00 -5.81 8.84
C GLU A 74 -27.43 -6.08 9.33
N ALA A 75 -28.07 -5.10 9.97
CA ALA A 75 -29.47 -5.23 10.39
C ALA A 75 -30.43 -5.38 9.19
N MET A 76 -30.19 -4.63 8.10
CA MET A 76 -30.99 -4.72 6.87
C MET A 76 -30.81 -6.06 6.14
N LYS A 77 -29.62 -6.67 6.23
CA LYS A 77 -29.33 -7.97 5.61
C LYS A 77 -30.01 -9.15 6.31
N GLN A 78 -30.38 -8.98 7.59
CA GLN A 78 -31.04 -10.00 8.41
C GLN A 78 -32.58 -9.93 8.36
N ALA A 79 -33.13 -8.95 7.65
CA ALA A 79 -34.57 -8.74 7.45
C ALA A 79 -35.04 -9.29 6.09
#